data_AF-A0AAQ2NE36-F1
#
_entry.id   AF-A0AAQ2NE36-F1
#
_cell.length_a   1.000
_cell.length_b   1.000
_cell.length_c   1.000
_cell.angle_alpha   90.00
_cell.angle_beta   90.00
_cell.angle_gamma   90.00
#
_symmetry.space_group_name_H-M   'P 1'
#
loop_
_entity.id
_entity.type
_entity.pdbx_description
1 polymer ?
#
loop_
_entity_poly.entity_id
_entity_poly.type
_entity_poly.pdbx_seq_one_letter_code
_entity_poly.pdbx_strand_id
1 'polypeptide(L)'
;MLNESNQFHGCAANDSFGTSTYETRSNSPIALIGNPYIDLSAYGIDLHGCTIRYLRKPNVKGNIITGIFSISGRIETAGATSYESLILFLVDKRKEYHRYVSECRQLKRQRNYESWLARHPEFIFHNCNVTFVG
;
A
#
# COMPACT_ATOMS: atom_id res chain seq x y z
N MET A 1 -7.71 -10.80 -51.44
CA MET A 1 -6.41 -10.43 -50.86
C MET A 1 -6.63 -10.33 -49.37
N LEU A 2 -5.90 -11.16 -48.63
CA LEU A 2 -5.95 -11.27 -47.17
C LEU A 2 -5.44 -9.96 -46.56
N ASN A 3 -6.17 -9.39 -45.59
CA ASN A 3 -5.51 -8.51 -44.63
C ASN A 3 -5.99 -8.92 -43.24
N GLU A 4 -5.14 -9.73 -42.62
CA GLU A 4 -5.35 -10.40 -41.36
C GLU A 4 -5.52 -9.37 -40.25
N SER A 5 -6.55 -9.58 -39.43
CA SER A 5 -6.78 -8.84 -38.20
C SER A 5 -5.68 -9.25 -37.22
N ASN A 6 -4.61 -8.47 -37.12
CA ASN A 6 -3.65 -8.60 -36.02
C ASN A 6 -4.31 -8.12 -34.72
N GLN A 7 -5.23 -8.94 -34.20
CA GLN A 7 -5.69 -8.86 -32.82
C GLN A 7 -4.51 -9.22 -31.93
N PHE A 8 -3.82 -8.22 -31.41
CA PHE A 8 -2.92 -8.39 -30.29
C PHE A 8 -3.77 -8.77 -29.05
N HIS A 9 -4.01 -10.08 -28.89
CA HIS A 9 -4.48 -10.68 -27.65
C HIS A 9 -3.31 -10.68 -26.65
N GLY A 10 -3.02 -9.52 -26.08
CA GLY A 10 -2.13 -9.34 -24.95
C GLY A 10 -2.91 -9.49 -23.65
N CYS A 11 -3.12 -10.74 -23.23
CA CYS A 11 -3.77 -11.10 -21.99
C CYS A 11 -3.10 -10.53 -20.73
N ALA A 12 -3.88 -10.57 -19.67
CA ALA A 12 -3.52 -10.41 -18.26
C ALA A 12 -3.29 -8.96 -17.82
N ALA A 13 -4.38 -8.35 -17.34
CA ALA A 13 -4.32 -7.60 -16.10
C ALA A 13 -3.87 -8.58 -14.99
N ASN A 14 -2.58 -8.95 -15.02
CA ASN A 14 -1.85 -9.31 -13.82
C ASN A 14 -1.74 -8.03 -13.03
N ASP A 15 -2.86 -7.65 -12.44
CA ASP A 15 -2.89 -6.99 -11.16
C ASP A 15 -2.26 -8.00 -10.19
N SER A 16 -0.93 -8.16 -10.29
CA SER A 16 -0.07 -8.74 -9.28
C SER A 16 -0.04 -7.75 -8.11
N PHE A 17 -1.21 -7.44 -7.58
CA PHE A 17 -1.32 -7.16 -6.18
C PHE A 17 -0.86 -8.47 -5.55
N GLY A 18 0.39 -8.50 -5.12
CA GLY A 18 0.74 -9.29 -3.96
C GLY A 18 -0.09 -8.73 -2.82
N THR A 19 -1.39 -9.04 -2.82
CA THR A 19 -2.30 -8.86 -1.72
C THR A 19 -1.77 -9.84 -0.70
N SER A 20 -0.90 -9.32 0.16
CA SER A 20 -0.33 -10.13 1.22
C SER A 20 -1.49 -10.76 1.99
N THR A 21 -1.30 -12.02 2.37
CA THR A 21 -2.32 -12.93 2.93
C THR A 21 -3.08 -12.34 4.12
N TYR A 22 -2.59 -11.26 4.74
CA TYR A 22 -3.25 -10.52 5.82
C TYR A 22 -4.38 -9.58 5.35
N GLU A 23 -4.42 -9.10 4.11
CA GLU A 23 -5.51 -8.21 3.65
C GLU A 23 -6.82 -8.96 3.41
N THR A 24 -6.75 -10.28 3.21
CA THR A 24 -7.94 -11.15 3.06
C THR A 24 -8.33 -11.85 4.37
N ARG A 25 -7.47 -11.84 5.40
CA ARG A 25 -7.79 -12.46 6.69
C ARG A 25 -8.70 -11.51 7.47
N SER A 26 -9.93 -11.98 7.68
CA SER A 26 -11.03 -11.36 8.39
C SER A 26 -10.62 -10.54 9.62
N ASN A 27 -11.42 -9.52 9.93
CA ASN A 27 -11.34 -8.52 11.00
C ASN A 27 -11.15 -9.02 12.46
N SER A 28 -10.69 -10.25 12.68
CA SER A 28 -10.26 -10.73 13.99
C SER A 28 -8.90 -10.12 14.35
N PRO A 29 -8.77 -9.46 15.52
CA PRO A 29 -7.48 -8.96 16.00
C PRO A 29 -6.45 -10.10 16.03
N ILE A 30 -5.29 -9.88 15.40
CA ILE A 30 -4.16 -10.78 15.55
C ILE A 30 -3.75 -10.71 17.01
N ALA A 31 -3.66 -11.86 17.69
CA ALA A 31 -3.24 -11.90 19.08
C ALA A 31 -1.79 -11.38 19.19
N LEU A 32 -1.63 -10.23 19.84
CA LEU A 32 -0.32 -9.61 20.02
C LEU A 32 0.44 -10.32 21.12
N ILE A 33 1.70 -10.68 20.84
CA ILE A 33 2.56 -11.39 21.79
C ILE A 33 3.51 -10.45 22.54
N GLY A 34 3.49 -9.16 22.21
CA GLY A 34 4.33 -8.13 22.83
C GLY A 34 5.70 -7.97 22.18
N ASN A 35 5.95 -8.66 21.06
CA ASN A 35 7.17 -8.51 20.28
C ASN A 35 6.86 -7.70 19.01
N PRO A 36 7.31 -6.43 18.90
CA PRO A 36 6.94 -5.56 17.79
C PRO A 36 7.39 -6.06 16.43
N TYR A 37 8.45 -6.86 16.34
CA TYR A 37 8.89 -7.42 15.07
C TYR A 37 7.92 -8.49 14.56
N ILE A 38 7.50 -9.38 15.45
CA ILE A 38 6.55 -10.46 15.09
C ILE A 38 5.15 -9.87 14.89
N ASP A 39 4.71 -9.04 15.83
CA ASP A 39 3.38 -8.46 15.82
C ASP A 39 3.15 -7.59 14.58
N LEU A 40 4.11 -6.74 14.17
CA LEU A 40 4.01 -5.95 12.93
C LEU A 40 4.17 -6.81 11.68
N SER A 41 5.03 -7.83 11.70
CA SER A 41 5.16 -8.76 10.56
C SER A 41 3.88 -9.53 10.26
N ALA A 42 3.06 -9.79 11.29
CA ALA A 42 1.76 -10.42 11.12
C ALA A 42 0.77 -9.55 10.32
N TYR A 43 0.98 -8.24 10.31
CA TYR A 43 0.30 -7.28 9.43
C TYR A 43 1.09 -6.99 8.14
N GLY A 44 2.11 -7.78 7.82
CA GLY A 44 3.00 -7.61 6.67
C GLY A 44 3.83 -6.33 6.68
N ILE A 45 4.16 -5.84 7.88
CA ILE A 45 4.98 -4.66 8.07
C ILE A 45 6.38 -5.10 8.51
N ASP A 46 7.36 -4.86 7.63
CA ASP A 46 8.76 -5.12 7.94
C ASP A 46 9.34 -3.98 8.78
N LEU A 47 9.71 -4.33 10.00
CA LEU A 47 10.36 -3.43 10.95
C LEU A 47 11.87 -3.65 10.92
N HIS A 48 12.63 -2.62 10.51
CA HIS A 48 14.09 -2.68 10.47
C HIS A 48 14.74 -2.34 11.81
N GLY A 49 14.00 -1.64 12.67
CA GLY A 49 14.44 -1.27 13.99
C GLY A 49 13.34 -0.55 14.74
N CYS A 50 13.28 -0.74 16.05
CA CYS A 50 12.39 0.03 16.90
C CYS A 50 12.97 0.29 18.28
N THR A 51 12.56 1.40 18.86
CA THR A 51 12.79 1.74 20.26
C THR A 51 11.44 2.03 20.89
N ILE A 52 11.03 1.22 21.86
CA ILE A 52 9.79 1.43 22.62
C ILE A 52 10.17 1.81 24.05
N ARG A 53 9.57 2.87 24.57
CA ARG A 53 9.74 3.39 25.91
C ARG A 53 8.41 3.38 26.66
N TYR A 54 8.40 2.68 27.78
CA TYR A 54 7.30 2.65 28.73
C TYR A 54 7.50 3.74 29.79
N LEU A 55 6.50 4.58 29.98
CA LEU A 55 6.54 5.70 30.91
C LEU A 55 5.85 5.30 32.22
N ARG A 56 6.46 5.67 33.34
CA ARG A 56 5.87 5.45 34.68
C ARG A 56 4.63 6.32 34.93
N LYS A 57 4.53 7.45 34.24
CA LYS A 57 3.38 8.37 34.27
C LYS A 57 3.03 8.78 32.83
N PRO A 58 1.75 8.98 32.51
CA PRO A 58 1.35 9.49 31.21
C PRO A 58 2.05 10.80 30.87
N ASN A 59 2.42 10.99 29.60
CA ASN A 59 2.92 12.29 29.12
C ASN A 59 1.77 13.31 29.01
N VAL A 60 2.08 14.54 28.58
CA VAL A 60 1.08 15.62 28.40
C VAL A 60 -0.04 15.24 27.42
N LYS A 61 0.22 14.31 26.49
CA LYS A 61 -0.75 13.78 25.53
C LYS A 61 -1.51 12.54 26.05
N GLY A 62 -1.30 12.13 27.29
CA GLY A 62 -1.93 10.95 27.89
C GLY A 62 -1.28 9.61 27.52
N ASN A 63 -0.19 9.60 26.76
CA ASN A 63 0.47 8.37 26.34
C ASN A 63 1.33 7.80 27.47
N ILE A 64 1.21 6.50 27.74
CA ILE A 64 2.07 5.77 28.68
C ILE A 64 3.14 4.94 27.96
N ILE A 65 3.00 4.75 26.64
CA ILE A 65 3.98 4.08 25.80
C ILE A 65 4.30 5.02 24.64
N THR A 66 5.58 5.12 24.31
CA THR A 66 6.06 5.88 23.15
C THR A 66 7.05 5.04 22.40
N GLY A 67 7.18 5.24 21.09
CA GLY A 67 8.18 4.52 20.32
C GLY A 67 8.56 5.22 19.03
N ILE A 68 9.72 4.81 18.53
CA ILE A 68 10.27 5.19 17.23
C ILE A 68 10.41 3.89 16.44
N PHE A 69 9.90 3.87 15.22
CA PHE A 69 9.79 2.67 14.39
C PHE A 69 10.36 2.96 13.00
N SER A 70 11.30 2.13 12.55
CA SER A 70 11.82 2.18 11.18
C SER A 70 11.06 1.19 10.32
N ILE A 71 10.07 1.70 9.58
CA ILE A 71 9.16 0.89 8.76
C ILE A 71 9.46 1.18 7.30
N SER A 72 9.98 0.17 6.59
CA SER A 72 10.35 0.27 5.16
C SER A 72 11.15 1.54 4.80
N GLY A 73 12.17 1.86 5.61
CA GLY A 73 13.04 3.02 5.40
C GLY A 73 12.46 4.38 5.83
N ARG A 74 11.27 4.41 6.46
CA ARG A 74 10.68 5.63 7.06
C ARG A 74 10.72 5.54 8.57
N ILE A 75 11.03 6.64 9.23
CA ILE A 75 11.01 6.74 10.69
C ILE A 75 9.63 7.27 11.10
N GLU A 76 8.88 6.44 11.81
CA GLU A 76 7.59 6.79 12.39
C GLU A 76 7.71 6.92 13.91
N THR A 77 7.19 8.02 14.45
CA THR A 77 7.13 8.24 15.91
C THR A 77 5.69 8.15 16.36
N ALA A 78 5.43 7.28 17.33
CA ALA A 78 4.09 7.01 17.83
C ALA A 78 4.05 7.01 19.36
N GLY A 79 2.88 7.29 19.92
CA GLY A 79 2.63 7.13 21.33
C GLY A 79 1.18 6.73 21.57
N ALA A 80 0.96 5.90 22.59
CA ALA A 80 -0.32 5.34 22.89
C ALA A 80 -0.50 5.07 24.39
N THR A 81 -1.74 4.75 24.76
CA THR A 81 -2.13 4.33 26.10
C THR A 81 -1.92 2.83 26.35
N SER A 82 -1.70 2.03 25.30
CA SER A 82 -1.40 0.60 25.41
C SER A 82 -0.51 0.16 24.25
N TYR A 83 0.11 -1.02 24.39
CA TYR A 83 0.95 -1.59 23.33
C TYR A 83 0.10 -1.93 22.09
N GLU A 84 -1.09 -2.49 22.31
CA GLU A 84 -2.02 -2.81 21.24
C GLU A 84 -2.42 -1.57 20.43
N SER A 85 -2.80 -0.49 21.11
CA SER A 85 -3.14 0.77 20.43
C SER A 85 -1.94 1.35 19.67
N LEU A 86 -0.71 1.12 20.14
CA LEU A 86 0.50 1.54 19.44
C LEU A 86 0.71 0.76 18.14
N ILE A 87 0.54 -0.55 18.17
CA ILE A 87 0.67 -1.42 16.99
C ILE A 87 -0.42 -1.10 15.96
N LEU A 88 -1.68 -1.02 16.40
CA LEU A 88 -2.80 -0.68 15.51
C LEU A 88 -2.63 0.69 14.85
N PHE A 89 -2.12 1.69 15.58
CA PHE A 89 -1.80 3.01 15.03
C PHE A 89 -0.79 2.91 13.88
N LEU A 90 0.26 2.12 14.03
CA LEU A 90 1.28 1.93 12.97
C LEU A 90 0.70 1.19 11.76
N VAL A 91 -0.16 0.20 11.99
CA VAL A 91 -0.86 -0.53 10.92
C VAL A 91 -1.74 0.42 10.11
N ASP A 92 -2.51 1.28 10.76
CA ASP A 92 -3.36 2.26 10.07
C ASP A 92 -2.54 3.29 9.29
N LYS A 93 -1.42 3.75 9.86
CA LYS A 93 -0.46 4.61 9.13
C LYS A 93 0.09 3.94 7.88
N ARG A 94 0.37 2.65 7.94
CA ARG A 94 0.84 1.88 6.78
C ARG A 94 -0.24 1.77 5.70
N LYS A 95 -1.49 1.50 6.08
CA LYS A 95 -2.64 1.47 5.15
C LYS A 95 -2.84 2.81 4.46
N GLU A 96 -2.78 3.90 5.21
CA GLU A 96 -2.88 5.27 4.68
C GLU A 96 -1.80 5.54 3.62
N TYR A 97 -0.55 5.15 3.90
CA TYR A 97 0.54 5.29 2.94
C TYR A 97 0.34 4.45 1.68
N HIS A 98 -0.11 3.20 1.81
CA HIS A 98 -0.40 2.35 0.65
C HIS A 98 -1.51 2.94 -0.23
N ARG A 99 -2.57 3.47 0.39
CA ARG A 99 -3.64 4.18 -0.33
C ARG A 99 -3.08 5.36 -1.11
N TYR A 100 -2.31 6.23 -0.46
CA TYR A 100 -1.65 7.37 -1.12
C TYR A 100 -0.77 6.95 -2.31
N VAL A 101 0.06 5.92 -2.14
CA VAL A 101 0.93 5.40 -3.22
C VAL A 101 0.10 4.85 -4.38
N SER A 102 -1.00 4.15 -4.09
CA SER A 102 -1.89 3.60 -5.12
C SER A 102 -2.54 4.71 -5.96
N GLU A 103 -3.03 5.77 -5.32
CA GLU A 103 -3.60 6.95 -5.99
C GLU A 103 -2.55 7.64 -6.86
N CYS A 104 -1.34 7.85 -6.34
CA CYS A 104 -0.23 8.42 -7.11
C CYS A 104 0.13 7.59 -8.35
N ARG A 105 0.12 6.25 -8.23
CA ARG A 105 0.37 5.34 -9.36
C ARG A 105 -0.77 5.39 -10.38
N GLN A 106 -2.03 5.52 -9.94
CA GLN A 106 -3.18 5.70 -10.84
C GLN A 106 -3.08 7.03 -11.60
N LEU A 107 -2.81 8.13 -10.91
CA LEU A 107 -2.65 9.46 -11.53
C LEU A 107 -1.49 9.49 -12.53
N LYS A 108 -0.38 8.80 -12.24
CA LYS A 108 0.72 8.66 -13.21
C LYS A 108 0.31 7.86 -14.45
N ARG A 109 -0.41 6.74 -14.28
CA ARG A 109 -0.94 5.95 -15.40
C ARG A 109 -1.88 6.78 -16.26
N GLN A 110 -2.80 7.52 -15.64
CA GLN A 110 -3.75 8.40 -16.33
C GLN A 110 -3.04 9.47 -17.16
N ARG A 111 -2.09 10.21 -16.56
CA ARG A 111 -1.32 11.24 -17.29
C ARG A 111 -0.53 10.65 -18.46
N ASN A 112 0.07 9.48 -18.28
CA ASN A 112 0.80 8.82 -19.35
C ASN A 112 -0.14 8.41 -20.50
N TYR A 113 -1.33 7.91 -20.17
CA TYR A 113 -2.35 7.54 -21.14
C TYR A 113 -2.86 8.75 -21.93
N GLU A 114 -3.22 9.84 -21.25
CA GLU A 114 -3.65 11.09 -21.89
C GLU A 114 -2.55 11.69 -22.79
N SER A 115 -1.30 11.70 -22.30
CA SER A 115 -0.15 12.16 -23.10
C SER A 115 0.12 11.28 -24.32
N TRP A 116 -0.16 9.98 -24.24
CA TRP A 116 -0.05 9.09 -25.39
C TRP A 116 -1.15 9.36 -26.41
N LEU A 117 -2.42 9.47 -25.98
CA LEU A 117 -3.55 9.81 -26.84
C LEU A 117 -3.35 11.13 -27.59
N ALA A 118 -2.81 12.14 -26.91
CA ALA A 118 -2.51 13.43 -27.53
C ALA A 118 -1.44 13.35 -28.64
N ARG A 119 -0.51 12.39 -28.55
CA ARG A 119 0.53 12.15 -29.57
C ARG A 119 0.08 11.22 -30.70
N HIS A 120 -0.97 10.43 -30.44
CA HIS A 120 -1.45 9.35 -31.29
C HIS A 120 -2.97 9.42 -31.48
N PRO A 121 -3.52 10.53 -32.04
CA PRO A 121 -4.96 10.68 -32.26
C PRO A 121 -5.54 9.64 -33.21
N GLU A 122 -4.71 8.99 -34.03
CA GLU A 122 -5.07 7.93 -34.97
C GLU A 122 -5.43 6.60 -34.29
N PHE A 123 -5.15 6.47 -32.99
CA PHE A 123 -5.45 5.26 -32.22
C PHE A 123 -6.54 5.52 -31.18
N ILE A 124 -7.59 4.72 -31.23
CA ILE A 124 -8.66 4.73 -30.23
C ILE A 124 -8.53 3.46 -29.38
N PHE A 125 -8.46 3.61 -28.06
CA PHE A 125 -8.58 2.49 -27.14
C PHE A 125 -10.03 2.34 -26.68
N HIS A 126 -10.58 1.15 -26.87
CA HIS A 126 -11.87 0.78 -26.29
C HIS A 126 -11.77 -0.61 -25.67
N ASN A 127 -12.05 -0.74 -24.37
CA ASN A 127 -12.05 -2.01 -23.65
C ASN A 127 -10.79 -2.84 -23.91
N CYS A 128 -9.61 -2.22 -23.77
CA CYS A 128 -8.29 -2.84 -24.00
C CYS A 128 -7.99 -3.24 -25.46
N ASN A 129 -8.90 -2.99 -26.40
CA ASN A 129 -8.61 -3.13 -27.83
C ASN A 129 -8.13 -1.79 -28.40
N VAL A 130 -7.11 -1.87 -29.26
CA VAL A 130 -6.57 -0.73 -30.00
C VAL A 130 -7.07 -0.82 -31.43
N THR A 131 -7.77 0.21 -31.89
CA THR A 131 -8.17 0.35 -33.29
C THR A 131 -7.45 1.54 -33.90
N PHE A 132 -6.76 1.29 -35.02
CA PHE A 132 -6.20 2.33 -35.87
C PHE A 132 -7.28 2.85 -36.82
N VAL A 133 -7.51 4.15 -36.81
CA VAL A 133 -8.43 4.80 -37.74
C VAL A 133 -7.58 5.56 -38.76
N GLY A 134 -7.42 4.95 -39.94
CA GLY A 134 -6.75 5.53 -41.10
C GLY A 134 -7.57 5.33 -42.36
#